data_AF-Q30RJ5-F1
#
_entry.id   AF-Q30RJ5-F1
#
_cell.length_a   1.000
_cell.length_b   1.000
_cell.length_c   1.000
_cell.angle_alpha   90.00
_cell.angle_beta   90.00
_cell.angle_gamma   90.00
#
_symmetry.space_group_name_H-M   'P 1'
#
loop_
_entity.id
_entity.type
_entity.pdbx_description
1 polymer ?
#
loop_
_entity_poly.entity_id
_entity_poly.type
_entity_poly.pdbx_seq_one_letter_code
_entity_poly.pdbx_strand_id
1 'polypeptide(L)'
;MSEKEEKTPKIKPIIEAADSLSLGISIVVAVLMGVGIGLILKNMTGAAWTLWIGVFLGIAAAILNVYKAYSKQYKVFEELAKEPRYAVKKKLDDKEDDEEDYSEKNY
;
A
#
# COMPACT_ATOMS: atom_id res chain seq x y z
N MET A 1 -42.46 -20.03 -2.79
CA MET A 1 -41.66 -18.81 -2.52
C MET A 1 -40.24 -19.13 -2.96
N SER A 2 -39.77 -18.57 -4.09
CA SER A 2 -38.43 -18.87 -4.60
C SER A 2 -37.47 -17.83 -4.04
N GLU A 3 -36.64 -18.23 -3.08
CA GLU A 3 -35.64 -17.37 -2.46
C GLU A 3 -34.45 -17.24 -3.43
N LYS A 4 -34.34 -16.08 -4.07
CA LYS A 4 -33.16 -15.74 -4.87
C LYS A 4 -32.01 -15.46 -3.92
N GLU A 5 -31.10 -16.43 -3.80
CA GLU A 5 -29.77 -16.18 -3.25
C GLU A 5 -29.06 -15.11 -4.09
N GLU A 6 -29.00 -13.88 -3.60
CA GLU A 6 -28.12 -12.85 -4.13
C GLU A 6 -26.67 -13.24 -3.84
N LYS A 7 -26.04 -13.89 -4.82
CA LYS A 7 -24.58 -14.10 -4.83
C LYS A 7 -23.90 -12.73 -4.84
N THR A 8 -23.54 -12.24 -3.66
CA THR A 8 -22.65 -11.10 -3.49
C THR A 8 -21.42 -11.31 -4.39
N PRO A 9 -21.11 -10.34 -5.26
CA PRO A 9 -20.20 -10.63 -6.35
C PRO A 9 -18.78 -10.63 -5.78
N LYS A 10 -18.08 -11.77 -5.92
CA LYS A 10 -16.69 -12.02 -5.45
C LYS A 10 -15.63 -11.21 -6.19
N ILE A 11 -15.95 -9.99 -6.61
CA ILE A 11 -15.13 -9.15 -7.49
C ILE A 11 -14.06 -8.41 -6.67
N LYS A 12 -14.35 -8.09 -5.40
CA LYS A 12 -13.44 -7.36 -4.50
C LYS A 12 -12.01 -7.94 -4.42
N PRO A 13 -11.81 -9.25 -4.14
CA PRO A 13 -10.45 -9.81 -4.06
C PRO A 13 -9.71 -9.84 -5.41
N ILE A 14 -10.45 -9.93 -6.53
CA ILE A 14 -9.86 -9.91 -7.87
C ILE A 14 -9.35 -8.51 -8.21
N ILE A 15 -10.06 -7.46 -7.77
CA ILE A 15 -9.66 -6.06 -7.96
C ILE A 15 -8.40 -5.74 -7.14
N GLU A 16 -8.34 -6.14 -5.87
CA GLU A 16 -7.16 -5.95 -5.02
C GLU A 16 -5.91 -6.67 -5.56
N ALA A 17 -6.08 -7.89 -6.08
CA ALA A 17 -4.98 -8.62 -6.72
C ALA A 17 -4.50 -7.94 -8.01
N ALA A 18 -5.41 -7.35 -8.79
CA ALA A 18 -5.06 -6.61 -10.01
C ALA A 18 -4.32 -5.30 -9.70
N ASP A 19 -4.69 -4.59 -8.62
CA ASP A 19 -4.04 -3.33 -8.23
C ASP A 19 -2.58 -3.53 -7.80
N SER A 20 -2.28 -4.58 -7.03
CA SER A 20 -0.90 -4.90 -6.64
C SER A 20 -0.04 -5.36 -7.83
N LEU A 21 -0.62 -6.15 -8.75
CA LEU A 21 0.06 -6.55 -9.98
C LEU A 21 0.35 -5.36 -10.90
N SER A 22 -0.60 -4.43 -11.03
CA SER A 22 -0.46 -3.20 -11.82
C SER A 22 0.69 -2.32 -11.31
N LEU A 23 0.81 -2.20 -9.98
CA LEU A 23 1.91 -1.46 -9.34
C LEU A 23 3.26 -2.15 -9.55
N GLY A 24 3.31 -3.48 -9.51
CA GLY A 24 4.54 -4.23 -9.84
C GLY A 24 5.01 -3.98 -11.28
N ILE A 25 4.07 -4.00 -12.23
CA ILE A 25 4.37 -3.76 -13.65
C ILE A 25 4.88 -2.33 -13.88
N SER A 26 4.31 -1.33 -13.22
CA SER A 26 4.75 0.07 -13.39
C SER A 26 6.21 0.27 -12.97
N ILE A 27 6.67 -0.41 -11.91
CA ILE A 27 8.07 -0.40 -11.46
C ILE A 27 8.99 -0.96 -12.55
N VAL A 28 8.64 -2.13 -13.11
CA VAL A 28 9.44 -2.79 -14.15
C VAL A 28 9.55 -1.89 -15.37
N VAL A 29 8.44 -1.30 -15.83
CA VAL A 29 8.42 -0.38 -16.98
C VAL A 29 9.29 0.86 -16.72
N ALA A 30 9.21 1.45 -15.53
CA ALA A 30 10.02 2.62 -15.18
C ALA A 30 11.53 2.30 -15.19
N VAL A 31 11.94 1.16 -14.64
CA VAL A 31 13.35 0.73 -14.64
C VAL A 31 13.82 0.42 -16.06
N LEU A 32 13.02 -0.27 -16.88
CA LEU A 32 13.35 -0.56 -18.28
C LEU A 32 13.51 0.72 -19.10
N MET A 33 12.65 1.73 -18.88
CA MET A 33 12.80 3.04 -19.51
C MET A 33 14.09 3.73 -19.07
N GLY A 34 14.42 3.71 -17.78
CA GLY A 34 15.68 4.24 -17.27
C GLY A 34 16.91 3.56 -17.88
N VAL A 35 16.91 2.22 -17.95
CA VAL A 35 17.96 1.44 -18.63
C VAL A 35 18.04 1.79 -20.11
N GLY A 36 16.90 1.90 -20.80
CA GLY A 36 16.83 2.28 -22.22
C GLY A 36 17.46 3.65 -22.49
N ILE A 37 17.13 4.64 -21.67
CA ILE A 37 17.75 5.98 -21.71
C ILE A 37 19.25 5.87 -21.41
N GLY A 38 19.65 5.07 -20.42
CA GLY A 38 21.06 4.84 -20.08
C GLY A 38 21.86 4.18 -21.21
N LEU A 39 21.25 3.27 -21.97
CA LEU A 39 21.87 2.65 -23.14
C LEU A 39 22.05 3.65 -24.28
N ILE A 40 21.06 4.52 -24.52
CA ILE A 40 21.17 5.61 -25.51
C ILE A 40 22.31 6.56 -25.11
N LEU A 41 22.36 6.97 -23.85
CA LEU A 41 23.43 7.82 -23.32
C LEU A 41 24.81 7.18 -23.47
N LYS A 42 24.93 5.90 -23.09
CA LYS A 42 26.17 5.12 -23.25
C LYS A 42 26.62 5.10 -24.72
N ASN A 43 25.69 4.88 -25.65
CA ASN A 43 26.01 4.78 -27.07
C ASN A 43 26.44 6.13 -27.66
N MET A 44 25.87 7.23 -27.17
CA MET A 44 26.24 8.58 -27.62
C MET A 44 27.56 9.09 -27.01
N THR A 45 27.79 8.82 -25.72
CA THR A 45 28.97 9.34 -25.00
C THR A 45 30.18 8.41 -25.07
N GLY A 46 30.00 7.14 -25.45
CA GLY A 46 31.05 6.11 -25.43
C GLY A 46 31.51 5.70 -24.04
N ALA A 47 31.01 6.36 -22.99
CA ALA A 47 31.43 6.14 -21.62
C ALA A 47 30.46 5.19 -20.91
N ALA A 48 30.94 4.01 -20.49
CA ALA A 48 30.09 2.99 -19.88
C ALA A 48 29.42 3.44 -18.57
N TRP A 49 30.00 4.41 -17.85
CA TRP A 49 29.46 4.90 -16.59
C TRP A 49 28.16 5.71 -16.77
N THR A 50 27.89 6.26 -17.96
CA THR A 50 26.67 7.05 -18.21
C THR A 50 25.41 6.19 -18.24
N LEU A 51 25.54 4.87 -18.40
CA LEU A 51 24.44 3.92 -18.25
C LEU A 51 23.80 4.03 -16.86
N TRP A 52 24.63 4.21 -15.82
CA TRP A 52 24.16 4.31 -14.44
C TRP A 52 23.31 5.56 -14.18
N ILE A 53 23.47 6.62 -14.98
CA ILE A 53 22.62 7.82 -14.89
C ILE A 53 21.17 7.44 -15.23
N GLY A 54 20.97 6.72 -16.34
CA GLY A 54 19.64 6.26 -16.74
C GLY A 54 19.04 5.27 -15.74
N VAL A 55 19.83 4.32 -15.25
CA VAL A 55 19.40 3.38 -14.21
C VAL A 55 18.98 4.10 -12.94
N PHE A 56 19.79 5.06 -12.46
CA PHE A 56 19.48 5.85 -11.28
C PHE A 56 18.17 6.63 -11.44
N LEU A 57 17.96 7.27 -12.59
CA LEU A 57 16.71 7.98 -12.89
C LEU A 57 15.50 7.02 -12.95
N GLY A 58 15.67 5.83 -13.53
CA GLY A 58 14.63 4.80 -13.57
C GLY A 58 14.23 4.31 -12.18
N ILE A 59 15.21 4.04 -11.31
CA ILE A 59 14.97 3.62 -9.92
C ILE A 59 14.30 4.75 -9.13
N ALA A 60 14.79 5.99 -9.26
CA ALA A 60 14.20 7.14 -8.59
C ALA A 60 12.73 7.35 -9.01
N ALA A 61 12.42 7.20 -10.30
CA ALA A 61 11.06 7.29 -10.82
C ALA A 61 10.17 6.16 -10.29
N ALA A 62 10.67 4.93 -10.21
CA ALA A 62 9.94 3.80 -9.64
C ALA A 62 9.61 4.03 -8.15
N ILE A 63 10.57 4.45 -7.33
CA ILE A 63 10.36 4.77 -5.91
C ILE A 63 9.31 5.87 -5.76
N LEU A 64 9.40 6.94 -6.55
CA LEU A 64 8.44 8.04 -6.51
C LEU A 64 7.02 7.58 -6.89
N ASN A 65 6.90 6.68 -7.87
CA ASN A 65 5.61 6.11 -8.29
C ASN A 65 4.99 5.26 -7.18
N VAL A 66 5.78 4.37 -6.58
CA VAL A 66 5.35 3.50 -5.46
C VAL A 66 4.91 4.33 -4.26
N TYR A 67 5.70 5.33 -3.87
CA TYR A 67 5.36 6.22 -2.76
C TYR A 67 4.03 6.96 -3.00
N LYS A 68 3.81 7.44 -4.22
CA LYS A 68 2.54 8.11 -4.59
C LYS A 68 1.35 7.16 -4.51
N ALA A 69 1.50 5.92 -4.96
CA ALA A 69 0.45 4.91 -4.87
C ALA A 69 0.17 4.48 -3.43
N TYR A 70 1.23 4.28 -2.63
CA TYR A 70 1.12 3.90 -1.22
C TYR A 70 0.53 5.01 -0.36
N SER A 71 0.98 6.26 -0.52
CA SER A 71 0.45 7.40 0.23
C SER A 71 -1.04 7.64 -0.04
N LYS A 72 -1.52 7.34 -1.26
CA LYS A 72 -2.95 7.40 -1.57
C LYS A 72 -3.75 6.35 -0.81
N GLN A 73 -3.24 5.12 -0.72
CA GLN A 73 -3.86 4.06 0.09
C GLN A 73 -3.83 4.40 1.58
N TYR A 74 -2.68 4.86 2.09
CA TYR A 74 -2.52 5.25 3.50
C TYR A 74 -3.52 6.32 3.94
N LYS A 75 -3.77 7.34 3.11
CA LYS A 75 -4.77 8.38 3.40
C LYS A 75 -6.19 7.82 3.49
N VAL A 76 -6.54 6.88 2.61
CA VAL A 76 -7.84 6.17 2.66
C VAL A 76 -7.95 5.37 3.95
N PHE A 77 -6.88 4.69 4.37
CA PHE A 77 -6.84 3.98 5.65
C PHE A 77 -6.97 4.91 6.86
N GLU A 78 -6.31 6.07 6.88
CA GLU A 78 -6.46 7.07 7.95
C GLU A 78 -7.87 7.65 8.02
N GLU A 79 -8.51 7.87 6.87
CA GLU A 79 -9.88 8.38 6.79
C GLU A 79 -10.88 7.32 7.28
N LEU A 80 -10.69 6.05 6.89
CA LEU A 80 -11.45 4.91 7.42
C LEU A 80 -11.24 4.72 8.92
N ALA A 81 -10.02 4.92 9.43
CA ALA A 81 -9.71 4.80 10.85
C ALA A 81 -10.36 5.90 11.71
N LYS A 82 -10.71 7.05 11.11
CA LYS A 82 -11.42 8.14 11.77
C LYS A 82 -12.95 7.93 11.82
N GLU A 83 -13.50 6.94 11.11
CA GLU A 83 -14.93 6.67 11.18
C GLU A 83 -15.34 6.13 12.57
N PRO A 84 -16.42 6.68 13.17
CA PRO A 84 -16.84 6.34 14.53
C PRO A 84 -17.24 4.87 14.70
N ARG A 85 -17.59 4.17 13.60
CA ARG A 85 -17.94 2.75 13.58
C ARG A 85 -16.75 1.82 13.85
N TYR A 86 -15.51 2.28 13.61
CA TYR A 86 -14.28 1.55 13.91
C TYR A 86 -13.57 2.09 15.17
N ALA A 87 -13.87 3.31 15.60
CA ALA A 87 -13.40 3.89 16.85
C ALA A 87 -14.00 3.23 18.12
N VAL A 88 -15.06 2.41 17.98
CA VAL A 88 -15.76 1.78 19.12
C VAL A 88 -14.89 0.76 19.85
N LYS A 89 -13.94 0.10 19.18
CA LYS A 89 -13.13 -0.93 19.82
C LYS A 89 -12.17 -0.37 20.87
N LYS A 90 -11.73 0.88 20.70
CA LYS A 90 -10.87 1.58 21.67
C LYS A 90 -11.62 2.03 22.94
N LYS A 91 -12.96 2.05 22.92
CA LYS A 91 -13.78 2.40 24.11
C LYS A 91 -14.26 1.19 24.90
N LEU A 92 -13.90 -0.02 24.46
CA LEU A 92 -14.22 -1.27 25.16
C LEU A 92 -13.03 -1.73 26.01
N ASP A 93 -11.78 -1.56 25.54
CA ASP A 93 -10.58 -1.84 26.35
C ASP A 93 -10.45 -0.87 27.54
N ASP A 94 -10.76 0.43 27.36
CA ASP A 94 -10.67 1.44 28.45
C ASP A 94 -11.78 1.29 29.52
N LYS A 95 -12.72 0.34 29.39
CA LYS A 95 -13.77 0.09 30.39
C LYS A 95 -13.58 -1.20 31.20
N GLU A 96 -12.65 -2.06 30.81
CA GLU A 96 -12.34 -3.29 31.55
C GLU A 96 -11.35 -3.05 32.70
N ASP A 97 -10.63 -1.92 32.72
CA ASP A 97 -9.69 -1.55 33.80
C ASP A 97 -10.37 -0.94 35.05
N ASP A 98 -11.69 -0.70 35.05
CA ASP A 98 -12.45 -0.12 36.17
C ASP A 98 -13.20 -1.17 37.03
N GLU A 99 -12.95 -2.48 36.86
CA GLU A 99 -13.64 -3.56 37.59
C GLU A 99 -12.72 -4.51 38.42
N GLU A 100 -11.54 -4.08 38.86
CA GLU A 100 -10.70 -4.85 39.81
C GLU A 100 -10.25 -4.03 41.04
N ASP A 101 -11.18 -3.67 41.94
CA ASP A 101 -10.83 -3.40 43.34
C ASP A 101 -11.98 -3.77 44.30
N TYR A 102 -12.24 -5.07 44.47
CA TYR A 102 -12.94 -5.57 45.65
C TYR A 102 -12.35 -6.91 46.12
N SER A 103 -11.97 -6.92 47.40
CA SER A 103 -11.59 -8.05 48.27
C SER A 103 -10.12 -8.48 48.29
N GLU A 104 -9.37 -8.03 49.30
CA GLU A 104 -8.84 -8.88 50.39
C GLU A 104 -7.74 -8.15 51.19
N LYS A 105 -8.06 -7.68 52.40
CA LYS A 105 -7.09 -7.67 53.52
C LYS A 105 -7.79 -8.08 54.80
N ASN A 106 -7.66 -9.37 55.10
CA ASN A 106 -7.73 -9.91 56.45
C ASN A 106 -6.52 -9.40 57.24
N TYR A 107 -6.75 -8.72 58.37
CA TYR A 107 -6.09 -8.88 59.68
C TYR A 107 -6.75 -7.94 60.70
#